data_AF-A0A959XVD0-F1
#
_entry.id   AF-A0A959XVD0-F1
#
_cell.length_a   1.000
_cell.length_b   1.000
_cell.length_c   1.000
_cell.angle_alpha   90.00
_cell.angle_beta   90.00
_cell.angle_gamma   90.00
#
_symmetry.space_group_name_H-M   'P 1'
#
loop_
_entity.id
_entity.type
_entity.pdbx_description
1 polymer ?
#
loop_
_entity_poly.entity_id
_entity_poly.type
_entity_poly.pdbx_seq_one_letter_code
_entity_poly.pdbx_strand_id
1 'polypeptide(L)'
;MKDRPEQNPYLGKGWILHGLFWGVFMFIIMGIVYPLAQKEALTAGSLARSLVLWLVAGLVYGWTMKHYMRWYGNRKRKRQEGG
;
A
#
# COMPACT_ATOMS: atom_id res chain seq x y z
N MET A 1 -32.57 11.37 2.61
CA MET A 1 -31.23 11.10 3.15
C MET A 1 -30.40 10.58 1.99
N LYS A 2 -29.32 11.26 1.62
CA LYS A 2 -28.56 10.98 0.39
C LYS A 2 -27.67 9.78 0.66
N ASP A 3 -28.07 8.61 0.15
CA ASP A 3 -27.27 7.39 0.21
C ASP A 3 -25.95 7.67 -0.51
N ARG A 4 -24.92 8.02 0.27
CA ARG A 4 -23.57 8.16 -0.27
C ARG A 4 -23.15 6.74 -0.62
N PRO A 5 -22.94 6.40 -1.90
CA PRO A 5 -22.40 5.10 -2.25
C PRO A 5 -21.12 4.95 -1.44
N GLU A 6 -21.06 3.87 -0.66
CA GLU A 6 -19.97 3.52 0.25
C GLU A 6 -18.65 3.81 -0.47
N GLN A 7 -18.05 4.97 -0.19
CA GLN A 7 -16.80 5.40 -0.82
C GLN A 7 -15.72 4.56 -0.18
N ASN A 8 -15.56 3.34 -0.68
CA ASN A 8 -14.43 2.52 -0.34
C ASN A 8 -13.30 3.00 -1.26
N PRO A 9 -12.31 3.79 -0.77
CA PRO A 9 -11.21 4.28 -1.60
C PRO A 9 -10.34 3.15 -2.18
N TYR A 10 -10.59 1.91 -1.78
CA TYR A 10 -9.94 0.71 -2.28
C TYR A 10 -10.79 -0.09 -3.29
N LEU A 11 -12.07 0.26 -3.53
CA LEU A 11 -12.88 -0.33 -4.60
C LEU A 11 -12.38 0.22 -5.96
N GLY A 12 -11.89 -0.65 -6.84
CA GLY A 12 -11.43 -0.28 -8.18
C GLY A 12 -9.91 -0.24 -8.33
N LYS A 13 -9.35 0.90 -8.77
CA LYS A 13 -7.90 1.10 -8.99
C LYS A 13 -7.18 1.79 -7.81
N GLY A 14 -7.91 2.22 -6.78
CA GLY A 14 -7.34 2.96 -5.64
C GLY A 14 -6.31 2.17 -4.82
N TRP A 15 -6.37 0.84 -4.82
CA TRP A 15 -5.35 -0.02 -4.19
C TRP A 15 -3.98 0.10 -4.86
N ILE A 16 -3.92 0.37 -6.17
CA ILE A 16 -2.67 0.59 -6.90
C ILE A 16 -2.10 1.94 -6.48
N LEU A 17 -2.95 2.97 -6.43
CA LEU A 17 -2.52 4.32 -6.03
C LEU A 17 -2.00 4.32 -4.59
N HIS A 18 -2.69 3.66 -3.66
CA HIS A 18 -2.25 3.52 -2.27
C HIS A 18 -0.97 2.67 -2.15
N GLY A 19 -0.91 1.53 -2.83
CA GLY A 19 0.28 0.66 -2.82
C GLY A 19 1.51 1.35 -3.39
N LEU A 20 1.34 2.09 -4.49
CA LEU A 20 2.41 2.86 -5.12
C LEU A 20 2.83 4.06 -4.25
N PHE A 21 1.87 4.82 -3.72
CA PHE A 21 2.17 5.95 -2.84
C PHE A 21 2.91 5.48 -1.57
N TRP A 22 2.47 4.37 -0.98
CA TRP A 22 3.15 3.76 0.16
C TRP A 22 4.55 3.24 -0.20
N GLY A 23 4.71 2.57 -1.34
CA GLY A 23 5.99 2.08 -1.83
C GLY A 23 7.00 3.21 -2.08
N VAL A 24 6.57 4.30 -2.73
CA VAL A 24 7.40 5.49 -2.96
C VAL A 24 7.74 6.18 -1.64
N PHE A 25 6.78 6.33 -0.74
CA PHE A 25 7.01 6.91 0.59
C PHE A 25 8.04 6.12 1.39
N MET A 26 7.92 4.80 1.41
CA MET A 26 8.87 3.92 2.06
C MET A 26 10.25 3.92 1.38
N PHE A 27 10.32 4.02 0.06
CA PHE A 27 11.57 4.19 -0.65
C PHE A 27 12.29 5.47 -0.23
N ILE A 28 11.57 6.60 -0.10
CA ILE A 28 12.17 7.86 0.33
C ILE A 28 12.67 7.74 1.78
N ILE A 29 11.86 7.18 2.68
CA ILE A 29 12.26 7.06 4.08
C ILE A 29 13.40 6.07 4.25
N MET A 30 13.26 4.84 3.77
CA MET A 30 14.23 3.77 4.01
C MET A 30 15.40 3.76 3.03
N GLY A 31 15.20 4.28 1.82
CA GLY A 31 16.25 4.39 0.80
C GLY A 31 17.05 5.68 0.87
N ILE A 32 16.51 6.76 1.44
CA ILE A 32 17.18 8.08 1.48
C ILE A 32 17.34 8.59 2.91
N VAL A 33 16.25 8.72 3.68
CA VAL A 33 16.30 9.33 5.03
C VAL A 33 17.08 8.46 6.02
N TYR A 34 16.84 7.15 6.02
CA TYR A 34 17.47 6.21 6.94
C TYR A 34 18.99 6.07 6.72
N PRO A 35 19.50 5.86 5.50
CA PRO A 35 20.94 5.82 5.26
C PRO A 35 21.63 7.16 5.56
N LEU A 36 20.93 8.28 5.30
CA LEU A 36 21.43 9.61 5.60
C LEU A 36 21.56 9.83 7.13
N ALA A 37 20.62 9.31 7.92
CA ALA A 37 20.69 9.31 9.38
C ALA A 37 21.79 8.39 9.93
N GLN A 38 22.02 7.24 9.27
CA GLN A 38 23.06 6.27 9.62
C GLN A 38 24.48 6.71 9.19
N LYS A 39 24.62 7.81 8.43
CA LYS A 39 25.87 8.22 7.77
C LYS A 39 26.50 7.11 6.90
N GLU A 40 25.70 6.16 6.43
CA GLU A 40 26.19 5.12 5.53
C GLU A 40 26.41 5.69 4.12
N ALA A 41 27.38 5.12 3.41
CA ALA A 41 27.64 5.50 2.03
C ALA A 41 26.45 5.11 1.15
N LEU A 42 25.62 6.10 0.81
CA LEU A 42 24.58 6.02 -0.22
C LEU A 42 25.21 5.70 -1.56
N THR A 43 25.41 4.41 -1.83
CA THR A 43 25.91 3.91 -3.11
C THR A 43 24.75 3.82 -4.08
N ALA A 44 24.93 4.32 -5.31
CA ALA A 44 23.90 4.28 -6.36
C ALA A 44 23.35 2.86 -6.61
N GLY A 45 24.20 1.84 -6.48
CA GLY A 45 23.78 0.43 -6.60
C GLY A 45 22.93 -0.09 -5.43
N SER A 46 23.07 0.48 -4.22
CA SER A 46 22.17 0.19 -3.09
C SER A 46 20.81 0.86 -3.29
N LEU A 47 20.83 2.12 -3.73
CA LEU A 47 19.62 2.90 -3.99
C LEU A 47 18.74 2.28 -5.09
N ALA A 48 19.36 1.83 -6.20
CA ALA A 48 18.64 1.16 -7.28
C ALA A 48 17.99 -0.17 -6.83
N ARG A 49 18.70 -0.97 -6.03
CA ARG A 49 18.16 -2.21 -5.46
C ARG A 49 17.00 -1.92 -4.51
N SER A 50 17.15 -0.93 -3.64
CA SER A 50 16.09 -0.47 -2.73
C SER A 50 14.86 0.04 -3.49
N LEU A 51 15.04 0.79 -4.58
CA LEU A 51 13.93 1.29 -5.39
C LEU A 51 13.10 0.15 -5.98
N VAL A 52 13.77 -0.83 -6.59
CA VAL A 52 13.09 -2.00 -7.18
C VAL A 52 12.38 -2.81 -6.10
N LEU A 53 13.04 -3.05 -4.96
CA LEU A 53 12.49 -3.81 -3.85
C LEU A 53 11.25 -3.12 -3.24
N TRP A 54 11.30 -1.80 -3.05
CA TRP A 54 10.18 -1.01 -2.52
C TRP A 54 9.03 -0.86 -3.52
N LEU A 55 9.30 -0.76 -4.83
CA LEU A 55 8.25 -0.79 -5.85
C LEU A 55 7.50 -2.12 -5.87
N VAL A 56 8.24 -3.24 -5.82
CA VAL A 56 7.63 -4.58 -5.73
C VAL A 56 6.85 -4.74 -4.42
N ALA A 57 7.43 -4.33 -3.30
CA ALA A 57 6.77 -4.38 -1.99
C ALA A 57 5.50 -3.54 -1.94
N GLY A 58 5.51 -2.32 -2.50
CA GLY A 58 4.34 -1.46 -2.60
C GLY A 58 3.22 -2.06 -3.46
N LEU A 59 3.59 -2.73 -4.56
CA LEU A 59 2.62 -3.43 -5.41
C LEU A 59 1.99 -4.64 -4.70
N VAL A 60 2.81 -5.44 -3.99
CA VAL A 60 2.36 -6.59 -3.19
C VAL A 60 1.46 -6.12 -2.03
N TYR A 61 1.82 -5.02 -1.36
CA TYR A 61 1.01 -4.42 -0.31
C TYR A 61 -0.36 -3.97 -0.84
N GLY A 62 -0.37 -3.25 -1.96
CA GLY A 62 -1.62 -2.84 -2.62
C GLY A 62 -2.50 -4.05 -2.98
N TRP A 63 -1.90 -5.12 -3.52
CA TRP A 63 -2.62 -6.35 -3.87
C TRP A 63 -3.21 -7.04 -2.63
N THR A 64 -2.43 -7.11 -1.55
CA THR A 64 -2.88 -7.65 -0.25
C THR A 64 -4.06 -6.86 0.28
N MET A 65 -4.02 -5.53 0.20
CA MET A 65 -5.10 -4.66 0.68
C MET A 65 -6.39 -4.85 -0.12
N LYS A 66 -6.29 -5.01 -1.44
CA LYS A 66 -7.44 -5.36 -2.29
C LYS A 66 -8.07 -6.68 -1.87
N HIS A 67 -7.25 -7.71 -1.63
CA HIS A 67 -7.73 -9.02 -1.23
C HIS A 67 -8.35 -9.00 0.17
N TYR A 68 -7.71 -8.31 1.12
CA TYR A 68 -8.20 -8.12 2.47
C TYR A 68 -9.53 -7.37 2.51
N MET A 69 -9.66 -6.28 1.76
CA MET A 69 -10.91 -5.51 1.70
C MET A 69 -12.06 -6.32 1.09
N ARG A 70 -11.78 -7.11 0.05
CA ARG A 70 -12.77 -8.03 -0.55
C ARG A 70 -13.24 -9.08 0.46
N TRP A 71 -12.32 -9.60 1.27
CA TRP A 71 -12.63 -10.55 2.33
C TRP A 71 -13.40 -9.92 3.49
N TYR A 72 -13.06 -8.70 3.89
CA TYR A 72 -13.73 -7.95 4.96
C TYR A 72 -15.17 -7.57 4.59
N GLY A 73 -15.40 -7.15 3.33
CA GLY A 73 -16.74 -6.85 2.80
C GLY A 73 -17.67 -8.07 2.83
N ASN A 74 -17.16 -9.25 2.46
CA ASN A 74 -17.93 -10.49 2.51
C ASN A 74 -18.29 -10.91 3.95
N ARG A 75 -17.44 -10.65 4.93
CA ARG A 75 -17.76 -10.92 6.35
C ARG A 75 -18.83 -9.98 6.91
N LYS A 76 -18.81 -8.70 6.53
CA LYS A 76 -19.82 -7.73 6.98
C LYS A 76 -21.22 -8.10 6.48
N ARG A 77 -21.36 -8.54 5.21
CA ARG A 77 -22.66 -9.00 4.67
C ARG A 77 -23.22 -10.19 5.43
N LYS A 78 -22.41 -11.23 5.68
CA LYS A 78 -22.85 -12.42 6.41
C LYS A 78 -23.34 -12.13 7.85
N ARG A 79 -22.88 -11.04 8.47
CA ARG A 79 -23.34 -10.61 9.80
C ARG A 79 -24.65 -9.80 9.76
N GLN A 80 -24.99 -9.16 8.64
CA GLN A 80 -26.25 -8.42 8.50
C GLN A 80 -27.40 -9.29 7.97
N GLU A 81 -27.12 -10.38 7.26
CA GLU A 81 -28.13 -11.32 6.78
C GLU A 81 -28.51 -12.40 7.82
N GLY A 82 -27.78 -12.49 8.93
CA GLY A 82 -27.95 -13.51 9.97
C GLY A 82 -28.32 -12.98 11.36
N GLY A 83 -28.76 -11.72 11.47
CA GLY A 83 -29.30 -11.11 12.68
C GLY A 83 -30.61 -10.41 12.39
#